data_AF-A0A7C7ZD70-F1
#
_entry.id   AF-A0A7C7ZD70-F1
#
_cell.length_a   1.000
_cell.length_b   1.000
_cell.length_c   1.000
_cell.angle_alpha   90.00
_cell.angle_beta   90.00
_cell.angle_gamma   90.00
#
_symmetry.space_group_name_H-M   'P 1'
#
loop_
_entity.id
_entity.type
_entity.pdbx_description
1 polymer ?
#
loop_
_entity_poly.entity_id
_entity_poly.type
_entity_poly.pdbx_seq_one_letter_code
_entity_poly.pdbx_strand_id
1 'polypeptide(L)'
;MGRSSCSTLLLLALFLLPAATGELDASANGEARLLFIEAGDEVIFSALAPTGASVEWDFGRDVTGPGSRWNSSSEVSHIIHAAGAYNVTCTATYGDGSVERQQLWVVASWEEPLDEPDANRPLFIALAGSELFMGGWLLLITWRLREEKSYL
;
A
#
# COMPACT_ATOMS: atom_id res chain seq x y z
N MET A 1 29.21 36.84 46.20
CA MET A 1 27.87 37.20 45.66
C MET A 1 27.63 36.34 44.42
N GLY A 2 26.82 35.30 44.58
CA GLY A 2 26.59 34.26 43.57
C GLY A 2 25.82 34.82 42.38
N ARG A 3 26.40 34.69 41.18
CA ARG A 3 25.70 34.99 39.93
C ARG A 3 24.84 33.78 39.62
N SER A 4 23.52 33.98 39.71
CA SER A 4 22.49 32.99 39.41
C SER A 4 22.71 32.43 38.00
N SER A 5 23.36 31.27 37.92
CA SER A 5 23.46 30.45 36.70
C SER A 5 22.23 29.56 36.64
N CYS A 6 21.05 30.17 36.63
CA CYS A 6 19.80 29.51 36.36
C CYS A 6 19.30 30.02 35.01
N SER A 7 18.72 29.14 34.20
CA SER A 7 17.91 29.51 33.03
C SER A 7 18.64 29.73 31.69
N THR A 8 19.42 28.75 31.23
CA THR A 8 19.59 28.52 29.77
C THR A 8 19.36 27.06 29.42
N LEU A 9 19.94 26.14 30.21
CA LEU A 9 19.64 24.70 30.14
C LEU A 9 18.17 24.36 30.46
N LEU A 10 17.54 25.11 31.39
CA LEU A 10 16.12 24.92 31.73
C LEU A 10 15.19 25.38 30.58
N LEU A 11 15.56 26.45 29.86
CA LEU A 11 14.83 26.95 28.69
C LEU A 11 14.98 26.02 27.48
N LEU A 12 16.16 25.43 27.28
CA LEU A 12 16.39 24.44 26.21
C LEU A 12 15.65 23.12 26.47
N ALA A 13 15.56 22.69 27.74
CA ALA A 13 14.77 21.52 28.14
C ALA A 13 13.26 21.73 27.97
N LEU A 14 12.76 22.96 28.13
CA LEU A 14 11.37 23.31 27.86
C LEU A 14 11.00 23.29 26.37
N PHE A 15 11.98 23.47 25.46
CA PHE A 15 11.79 23.37 24.01
C PHE A 15 11.87 21.93 23.47
N LEU A 16 12.33 20.98 24.28
CA LEU A 16 12.44 19.56 23.95
C LEU A 16 11.33 18.71 24.57
N LEU A 17 10.45 19.31 25.37
CA LEU A 17 9.21 18.66 25.79
C LEU A 17 8.27 18.69 24.58
N PRO A 18 7.78 17.54 24.07
CA PRO A 18 6.59 17.57 23.24
C PRO A 18 5.54 18.31 24.06
N ALA A 19 4.92 19.33 23.48
CA ALA A 19 3.80 20.00 24.09
C ALA A 19 2.64 18.99 24.18
N ALA A 20 2.67 18.13 25.21
CA ALA A 20 1.58 17.23 25.57
C ALA A 20 0.48 18.07 26.26
N THR A 21 -0.02 19.04 25.51
CA THR A 21 -1.38 19.54 25.66
C THR A 21 -2.20 18.49 24.91
N GLY A 22 -3.12 17.82 25.60
CA GLY A 22 -3.80 16.62 25.09
C GLY A 22 -4.50 16.83 23.75
N GLU A 23 -3.76 16.60 22.68
CA GLU A 23 -4.18 16.70 21.29
C GLU A 23 -4.61 15.31 20.82
N LEU A 24 -5.66 15.24 20.02
CA LEU A 24 -6.05 14.01 19.34
C LEU A 24 -4.90 13.53 18.46
N ASP A 25 -4.41 12.31 18.71
CA ASP A 25 -3.43 11.65 17.84
C ASP A 25 -4.06 10.40 17.23
N ALA A 26 -4.49 10.53 15.98
CA ALA A 26 -5.06 9.47 15.17
C ALA A 26 -4.04 8.98 14.14
N SER A 27 -3.88 7.66 14.03
CA SER A 27 -2.98 7.03 13.06
C SER A 27 -3.61 5.80 12.42
N ALA A 28 -3.17 5.47 11.20
CA ALA A 28 -3.48 4.25 10.49
C ALA A 28 -2.18 3.45 10.30
N ASN A 29 -2.07 2.27 10.91
CA ASN A 29 -0.83 1.49 10.96
C ASN A 29 0.40 2.30 11.42
N GLY A 30 0.19 3.29 12.30
CA GLY A 30 1.24 4.19 12.80
C GLY A 30 1.48 5.44 11.94
N GLU A 31 0.84 5.58 10.78
CA GLU A 31 0.92 6.78 9.93
C GLU A 31 -0.21 7.77 10.25
N ALA A 32 0.12 9.00 10.61
CA ALA A 32 -0.85 9.99 11.11
C ALA A 32 -1.60 10.79 10.00
N ARG A 33 -1.23 10.60 8.73
CA ARG A 33 -1.74 11.44 7.63
C ARG A 33 -1.97 10.71 6.33
N LEU A 34 -1.02 9.89 5.88
CA LEU A 34 -1.11 9.20 4.60
C LEU A 34 -0.50 7.81 4.74
N LEU A 35 -1.28 6.80 4.39
CA LEU A 35 -0.86 5.40 4.39
C LEU A 35 -1.07 4.82 2.98
N PHE A 36 -0.07 4.10 2.48
CA PHE A 36 -0.17 3.31 1.26
C PHE A 36 -0.22 1.83 1.63
N ILE A 37 -1.17 1.10 1.06
CA ILE A 37 -1.38 -0.34 1.31
C ILE A 37 -1.68 -1.08 -0.01
N GLU A 38 -1.58 -2.40 0.02
CA GLU A 38 -2.13 -3.24 -1.03
C GLU A 38 -3.60 -3.59 -0.74
N ALA A 39 -4.40 -3.70 -1.80
CA ALA A 39 -5.78 -4.11 -1.66
C ALA A 39 -5.85 -5.56 -1.12
N GLY A 40 -6.51 -5.73 0.01
CA GLY A 40 -6.54 -6.98 0.78
C GLY A 40 -5.79 -6.90 2.12
N ASP A 41 -5.05 -5.82 2.37
CA ASP A 41 -4.33 -5.63 3.63
C ASP A 41 -5.26 -5.24 4.79
N GLU A 42 -4.84 -5.64 5.99
CA GLU A 42 -5.45 -5.19 7.25
C GLU A 42 -4.84 -3.84 7.67
N VAL A 43 -5.72 -2.88 7.96
CA VAL A 43 -5.38 -1.57 8.48
C VAL A 43 -5.96 -1.42 9.87
N ILE A 44 -5.09 -1.06 10.82
CA ILE A 44 -5.44 -0.77 12.20
C ILE A 44 -5.45 0.75 12.37
N PHE A 45 -6.64 1.28 12.63
CA PHE A 45 -6.85 2.68 12.99
C PHE A 45 -6.78 2.79 14.51
N SER A 46 -5.88 3.62 15.01
CA SER A 46 -5.72 3.89 16.43
C SER A 46 -5.90 5.39 16.69
N ALA A 47 -6.64 5.70 17.76
CA ALA A 47 -6.83 7.06 18.24
C ALA A 47 -6.43 7.13 19.70
N LEU A 48 -5.48 8.01 19.98
CA LEU A 48 -5.05 8.38 21.31
C LEU A 48 -5.70 9.72 21.63
N ALA A 49 -6.70 9.69 22.50
CA ALA A 49 -7.38 10.88 23.01
C ALA A 49 -7.18 10.98 24.53
N PRO A 50 -7.21 12.20 25.11
CA PRO A 50 -7.11 12.39 26.55
C PRO A 50 -8.22 11.69 27.33
N THR A 51 -7.94 11.37 28.60
CA THR A 51 -8.90 10.67 29.47
C THR A 51 -10.20 11.46 29.60
N GLY A 52 -11.32 10.83 29.20
CA GLY A 52 -12.65 11.44 29.24
C GLY A 52 -13.12 12.03 27.90
N ALA A 53 -12.31 11.98 26.85
CA ALA A 53 -12.76 12.25 25.48
C ALA A 53 -13.39 11.00 24.86
N SER A 54 -14.44 11.18 24.05
CA SER A 54 -15.00 10.14 23.20
C SER A 54 -14.49 10.29 21.77
N VAL A 55 -14.15 9.18 21.13
CA VAL A 55 -13.66 9.16 19.75
C VAL A 55 -14.73 8.57 18.83
N GLU A 56 -14.83 9.13 17.63
CA GLU A 56 -15.66 8.63 16.54
C GLU A 56 -14.90 8.68 15.22
N TRP A 57 -14.91 7.57 14.49
CA TRP A 57 -14.33 7.41 13.17
C TRP A 57 -15.43 7.48 12.10
N ASP A 58 -15.25 8.35 11.10
CA ASP A 58 -16.00 8.33 9.83
C ASP A 58 -15.05 7.87 8.72
N PHE A 59 -15.30 6.70 8.14
CA PHE A 59 -14.55 6.22 6.98
C PHE A 59 -15.09 6.81 5.66
N GLY A 60 -16.14 7.63 5.71
CA GLY A 60 -16.82 8.25 4.57
C GLY A 60 -17.69 7.29 3.75
N ARG A 61 -17.36 6.00 3.79
CA ARG A 61 -18.05 4.91 3.09
C ARG A 61 -17.95 3.61 3.89
N ASP A 62 -18.75 2.63 3.50
CA ASP A 62 -18.61 1.26 3.98
C ASP A 62 -17.32 0.64 3.43
N VAL A 63 -16.41 0.25 4.32
CA VAL A 63 -15.06 -0.27 3.99
C VAL A 63 -15.05 -1.79 3.89
N THR A 64 -15.61 -2.48 4.90
CA THR A 64 -15.60 -3.96 4.99
C THR A 64 -16.97 -4.58 4.73
N GLY A 65 -18.05 -3.79 4.75
CA GLY A 65 -19.42 -4.25 4.54
C GLY A 65 -20.47 -3.20 4.94
N PRO A 66 -21.76 -3.48 4.73
CA PRO A 66 -22.83 -2.53 5.05
C PRO A 66 -22.83 -2.17 6.53
N GLY A 67 -22.80 -0.88 6.84
CA GLY A 67 -22.78 -0.36 8.21
C GLY A 67 -21.38 -0.29 8.84
N SER A 68 -20.32 -0.49 8.08
CA SER A 68 -18.92 -0.33 8.56
C SER A 68 -18.39 1.09 8.45
N ARG A 69 -19.21 2.06 8.01
CA ARG A 69 -18.82 3.46 7.86
C ARG A 69 -18.41 4.16 9.15
N TRP A 70 -19.00 3.82 10.29
CA TRP A 70 -18.82 4.52 11.56
C TRP A 70 -18.33 3.59 12.65
N ASN A 71 -17.41 4.06 13.49
CA ASN A 71 -16.96 3.30 14.65
C ASN A 71 -16.57 4.24 15.80
N SER A 72 -16.95 3.89 17.04
CA SER A 72 -16.65 4.68 18.24
C SER A 72 -15.58 4.06 19.15
N SER A 73 -14.89 3.02 18.67
CA SER A 73 -13.77 2.40 19.36
C SER A 73 -12.49 3.22 19.19
N SER A 74 -11.62 3.21 20.20
CA SER A 74 -10.28 3.83 20.13
C SER A 74 -9.36 3.09 19.15
N GLU A 75 -9.60 1.80 18.95
CA GLU A 75 -8.85 0.96 18.01
C GLU A 75 -9.83 0.16 17.14
N VAL A 76 -9.60 0.18 15.83
CA VAL A 76 -10.46 -0.45 14.83
C VAL A 76 -9.60 -1.11 13.77
N SER A 77 -9.82 -2.40 13.51
CA SER A 77 -9.20 -3.08 12.37
C SER A 77 -10.19 -3.26 11.21
N HIS A 78 -9.73 -2.96 10.00
CA HIS A 78 -10.48 -3.15 8.77
C HIS A 78 -9.59 -3.76 7.69
N ILE A 79 -10.15 -4.70 6.94
CA ILE A 79 -9.52 -5.22 5.73
C ILE A 79 -10.06 -4.44 4.53
N ILE A 80 -9.17 -3.80 3.77
CA ILE A 80 -9.52 -2.93 2.65
C ILE A 80 -9.37 -3.68 1.33
N HIS A 81 -10.46 -4.24 0.81
CA HIS A 81 -10.42 -5.07 -0.40
C HIS A 81 -10.46 -4.29 -1.72
N ALA A 82 -11.05 -3.09 -1.73
CA ALA A 82 -11.18 -2.33 -2.97
C ALA A 82 -10.01 -1.35 -3.12
N ALA A 83 -9.37 -1.34 -4.28
CA ALA A 83 -8.39 -0.31 -4.61
C ALA A 83 -9.06 1.07 -4.67
N GLY A 84 -8.33 2.10 -4.22
CA GLY A 84 -8.81 3.47 -4.19
C GLY A 84 -8.27 4.28 -3.02
N ALA A 85 -8.63 5.57 -3.01
CA ALA A 85 -8.33 6.47 -1.91
C ALA A 85 -9.52 6.55 -0.93
N TYR A 86 -9.21 6.38 0.35
CA TYR A 86 -10.14 6.44 1.47
C TYR A 86 -9.80 7.66 2.31
N ASN A 87 -10.80 8.52 2.53
CA ASN A 87 -10.68 9.67 3.41
C ASN A 87 -11.34 9.31 4.74
N VAL A 88 -10.51 9.17 5.78
CA VAL A 88 -10.93 8.78 7.11
C VAL A 88 -10.83 9.99 8.02
N THR A 89 -11.92 10.32 8.71
CA THR A 89 -11.95 11.41 9.67
C THR A 89 -12.12 10.84 11.07
N CYS A 90 -11.15 11.11 11.94
CA CYS A 90 -11.26 10.87 13.37
C CYS A 90 -11.77 12.15 14.05
N THR A 91 -12.81 12.03 14.86
CA THR A 91 -13.39 13.13 15.64
C THR A 91 -13.30 12.78 17.12
N ALA A 92 -12.64 13.62 17.91
CA ALA A 92 -12.64 13.52 19.36
C ALA A 92 -13.54 14.60 19.95
N THR A 93 -14.42 14.22 20.87
CA THR A 93 -15.27 15.13 21.65
C THR A 93 -14.84 15.08 23.10
N TYR A 94 -14.46 16.23 23.63
CA TYR A 94 -13.96 16.37 25.00
C TYR A 94 -15.10 16.67 25.98
N GLY A 95 -14.85 16.45 27.27
CA GLY A 95 -15.85 16.67 28.33
C GLY A 95 -16.30 18.13 28.50
N ASP A 96 -15.53 19.10 27.98
CA ASP A 96 -15.90 20.52 27.91
C ASP A 96 -16.78 20.86 26.69
N GLY A 97 -17.06 19.87 25.84
CA GLY A 97 -17.81 20.01 24.59
C GLY A 97 -16.96 20.49 23.41
N SER A 98 -15.65 20.68 23.58
CA SER A 98 -14.77 20.95 22.45
C SER A 98 -14.67 19.72 21.54
N VAL A 99 -14.46 19.97 20.26
CA VAL A 99 -14.37 18.92 19.23
C VAL A 99 -13.12 19.15 18.40
N GLU A 100 -12.27 18.13 18.34
CA GLU A 100 -11.09 18.08 17.49
C GLU A 100 -11.30 17.06 16.37
N ARG A 101 -10.75 17.34 15.18
CA ARG A 101 -10.85 16.44 14.02
C ARG A 101 -9.50 16.29 13.34
N GLN A 102 -9.14 15.05 13.07
CA GLN A 102 -7.96 14.69 12.30
C GLN A 102 -8.37 13.90 11.05
N GLN A 103 -7.77 14.24 9.92
CA GLN A 103 -8.02 13.57 8.64
C GLN A 103 -6.83 12.72 8.23
N LEU A 104 -7.12 11.50 7.81
CA LEU A 104 -6.16 10.51 7.34
C LEU A 104 -6.56 10.03 5.96
N TRP A 105 -5.56 9.80 5.12
CA TRP A 105 -5.72 9.27 3.78
C TRP A 105 -5.13 7.87 3.72
N VAL A 106 -5.93 6.89 3.30
CA VAL A 106 -5.45 5.54 3.01
C VAL A 106 -5.59 5.29 1.52
N VAL A 107 -4.49 4.98 0.85
CA VAL A 107 -4.45 4.72 -0.59
C VAL A 107 -4.15 3.25 -0.78
N ALA A 108 -5.17 2.50 -1.20
CA ALA A 108 -5.06 1.09 -1.54
C ALA A 108 -4.75 0.95 -3.03
N SER A 109 -3.59 0.39 -3.35
CA SER A 109 -3.22 0.01 -4.72
C SER A 109 -3.52 -1.46 -4.97
N TRP A 110 -3.87 -1.77 -6.22
CA TRP A 110 -3.94 -3.13 -6.72
C TRP A 110 -3.08 -3.20 -7.97
N GLU A 111 -2.11 -4.13 -7.98
CA GLU A 111 -1.32 -4.43 -9.16
C GLU A 111 -1.75 -5.80 -9.69
N GLU A 112 -2.03 -5.86 -10.99
CA GLU A 112 -2.32 -7.13 -11.64
C GLU A 112 -1.03 -7.95 -11.65
N PRO A 113 -1.06 -9.24 -11.24
CA PRO A 113 0.12 -10.09 -11.32
C PRO A 113 0.64 -10.07 -12.75
N LEU A 114 1.93 -9.76 -12.93
CA LEU A 114 2.54 -9.86 -14.24
C LEU A 114 2.38 -11.29 -14.76
N ASP A 115 1.96 -11.44 -16.02
CA ASP A 115 1.97 -12.72 -16.69
C ASP A 115 3.38 -13.31 -16.59
N GLU A 116 3.50 -14.51 -16.02
CA GLU A 116 4.77 -15.23 -16.04
C GLU A 116 5.19 -15.42 -17.51
N PRO A 117 6.45 -15.11 -17.88
CA PRO A 117 6.86 -15.25 -19.26
C PRO A 117 6.67 -16.70 -19.73
N ASP A 118 5.81 -16.89 -20.73
CA ASP A 118 5.51 -18.22 -21.28
C ASP A 118 6.79 -18.89 -21.82
N ALA A 119 7.38 -19.76 -20.99
CA ALA A 119 8.61 -20.48 -21.30
C ALA A 119 8.47 -21.42 -22.50
N ASN A 120 7.24 -21.80 -22.88
CA ASN A 120 6.99 -22.71 -23.98
C ASN A 120 7.04 -22.01 -25.34
N ARG A 121 6.74 -20.71 -25.41
CA ARG A 121 6.79 -19.94 -26.68
C ARG A 121 8.18 -19.92 -27.33
N PRO A 122 9.29 -19.58 -26.64
CA PRO A 122 10.61 -19.62 -27.25
C PRO A 122 11.03 -21.05 -27.64
N LEU A 123 10.65 -22.07 -26.85
CA LEU A 123 10.91 -23.47 -27.18
C LEU A 123 10.17 -23.91 -28.44
N PHE A 124 8.89 -23.55 -28.58
CA PHE A 124 8.11 -23.82 -29.78
C PHE A 124 8.71 -23.15 -31.02
N ILE A 125 9.10 -21.88 -30.91
CA ILE A 125 9.73 -21.14 -32.01
C ILE A 125 11.08 -21.78 -32.41
N ALA A 126 11.90 -22.16 -31.43
CA ALA A 126 13.19 -22.81 -31.68
C ALA A 126 13.01 -24.17 -32.37
N LEU A 127 12.07 -24.99 -31.89
CA LEU A 127 11.75 -26.29 -32.49
C LEU A 127 11.22 -26.14 -33.92
N ALA A 128 10.23 -25.27 -34.13
CA ALA A 128 9.66 -25.03 -35.46
C ALA A 128 10.70 -24.48 -36.45
N GLY A 129 11.55 -23.55 -36.00
CA GLY A 129 12.66 -23.02 -36.79
C GLY A 129 13.68 -24.09 -37.19
N SER A 130 14.01 -25.00 -36.25
CA SER A 130 14.91 -26.13 -36.52
C SER A 130 14.32 -27.11 -37.54
N GLU A 131 13.02 -27.38 -37.48
CA GLU A 131 12.33 -28.28 -38.41
C GLU A 131 12.31 -27.71 -39.84
N LEU A 132 11.98 -26.43 -39.97
CA LEU A 132 12.01 -25.74 -41.27
C LEU A 132 13.42 -25.73 -41.87
N PHE A 133 14.45 -25.45 -41.05
CA PHE A 133 15.83 -25.45 -41.52
C PHE A 133 16.27 -26.85 -41.99
N MET A 134 16.04 -27.88 -41.17
CA MET A 134 16.40 -29.25 -41.52
C MET A 134 15.63 -29.77 -42.73
N GLY A 135 14.32 -29.50 -42.80
CA GLY A 135 13.47 -29.87 -43.92
C GLY A 135 13.91 -29.19 -45.22
N GLY A 136 14.19 -27.89 -45.18
CA GLY A 136 14.71 -27.14 -46.33
C GLY A 136 16.07 -27.64 -46.79
N TRP A 137 16.96 -27.97 -45.85
CA TRP A 137 18.29 -28.51 -46.16
C TRP A 137 18.21 -29.89 -46.83
N LEU A 138 17.36 -30.78 -46.31
CA LEU A 138 17.11 -32.09 -46.90
C LEU A 138 16.48 -32.00 -48.29
N LEU A 139 15.52 -31.10 -48.49
CA LEU A 139 14.93 -30.84 -49.81
C LEU A 139 16.00 -30.37 -50.82
N LEU A 140 16.89 -29.47 -50.40
CA LEU A 140 17.97 -28.98 -51.25
C LEU A 140 18.95 -30.10 -51.64
N ILE A 141 19.36 -30.93 -50.68
CA ILE A 141 20.25 -32.08 -50.94
C ILE A 141 19.58 -33.09 -51.87
N THR A 142 18.33 -33.46 -51.59
CA THR A 142 17.59 -34.45 -52.41
C THR A 142 17.34 -33.96 -53.83
N TRP A 143 17.07 -32.66 -54.01
CA TRP A 143 16.96 -32.04 -55.33
C TRP A 143 18.28 -32.12 -56.10
N ARG A 144 19.42 -31.74 -55.50
CA ARG A 144 20.75 -31.84 -56.11
C ARG A 144 21.09 -33.27 -56.54
N LEU A 145 20.84 -34.25 -55.66
CA LEU A 145 21.08 -35.66 -55.97
C LEU A 145 20.19 -36.19 -57.12
N ARG A 146 18.96 -35.67 -57.26
CA ARG A 146 18.07 -36.01 -58.38
C ARG A 146 18.63 -35.48 -59.70
N GLU A 147 19.11 -34.25 -59.72
CA GLU A 147 19.71 -33.67 -60.92
C GLU A 147 20.91 -34.49 -61.36
N GLU A 148 21.87 -34.76 -60.47
CA GLU A 148 23.09 -35.53 -60.78
C GLU A 148 22.78 -36.92 -61.38
N LYS A 149 21.76 -37.62 -60.86
CA LYS A 149 21.34 -38.93 -61.39
C LYS A 149 20.63 -38.88 -62.74
N SER A 150 20.08 -37.73 -63.14
CA SER A 150 19.41 -37.59 -64.44
C SER A 150 20.39 -37.42 -65.61
N TYR A 151 21.67 -37.16 -65.33
CA TYR A 151 22.72 -36.94 -66.33
C TYR A 151 23.65 -38.15 -66.54
N LEU A 152 23.34 -39.30 -65.93
CA LEU A 152 24.02 -40.59 -66.08
C LEU A 152 23.10 -41.60 -66.79
#